data_AF-A0A1S1R9U3-F1
#
_entry.id   AF-A0A1S1R9U3-F1
#
_cell.length_a   1.000
_cell.length_b   1.000
_cell.length_c   1.000
_cell.angle_alpha   90.00
_cell.angle_beta   90.00
_cell.angle_gamma   90.00
#
_symmetry.space_group_name_H-M   'P 1'
#
loop_
_entity.id
_entity.type
_entity.pdbx_description
1 polymer ?
#
loop_
_entity_poly.entity_id
_entity_poly.type
_entity_poly.pdbx_seq_one_letter_code
_entity_poly.pdbx_strand_id
1 'polypeptide(L)'
;MLASGGFLYLVEFHPFAHTLDEATGRTVAFDYFDEGPLVSTDSGSYADRAAATRQNTTVQYEHRLGSVISAIAGAGLRIEFLHEHEITLFQQFASLVRGPDGFRLPAGHQRVPLMYSLRASKSR
;
A
#
# COMPACT_ATOMS: atom_id res chain seq x y z
N MET A 1 -7.74 -11.25 18.17
CA MET A 1 -8.68 -12.06 17.36
C MET A 1 -10.01 -11.31 17.22
N LEU A 2 -10.67 -11.38 16.06
CA LEU A 2 -12.02 -10.83 15.89
C LEU A 2 -13.06 -11.66 16.67
N ALA A 3 -13.99 -10.96 17.33
CA ALA A 3 -15.17 -11.56 17.93
C ALA A 3 -16.09 -12.17 16.85
N SER A 4 -16.93 -13.12 17.24
CA SER A 4 -18.01 -13.64 16.39
C SER A 4 -18.88 -12.49 15.87
N GLY A 5 -19.19 -12.50 14.56
CA GLY A 5 -19.92 -11.43 13.88
C GLY A 5 -19.13 -10.13 13.63
N GLY A 6 -17.84 -10.06 14.02
CA GLY A 6 -16.96 -8.94 13.72
C GLY A 6 -16.45 -8.91 12.27
N PHE A 7 -15.85 -7.80 11.86
CA PHE A 7 -15.24 -7.66 10.53
C PHE A 7 -13.88 -6.97 10.58
N LEU A 8 -13.04 -7.28 9.59
CA LEU A 8 -11.84 -6.54 9.22
C LEU A 8 -12.20 -5.59 8.07
N TYR A 9 -11.76 -4.34 8.17
CA TYR A 9 -11.74 -3.41 7.05
C TYR A 9 -10.31 -2.89 6.91
N LEU A 10 -9.73 -3.03 5.72
CA LEU A 10 -8.37 -2.65 5.40
C LEU A 10 -8.42 -1.62 4.26
N VAL A 11 -7.64 -0.55 4.39
CA VAL A 11 -7.34 0.41 3.31
C VAL A 11 -5.83 0.59 3.34
N GLU A 12 -5.16 0.26 2.25
CA GLU A 12 -3.70 0.20 2.22
C GLU A 12 -3.16 0.58 0.85
N PHE A 13 -1.88 0.98 0.79
CA PHE A 13 -1.17 1.16 -0.46
C PHE A 13 -1.13 -0.16 -1.23
N HIS A 14 -1.28 -0.07 -2.55
CA HIS A 14 -1.24 -1.25 -3.39
C HIS A 14 0.21 -1.69 -3.62
N PRO A 15 0.60 -2.96 -3.38
CA PRO A 15 1.99 -3.40 -3.52
C PRO A 15 2.52 -3.27 -4.96
N PHE A 16 1.64 -3.22 -5.96
CA PHE A 16 2.05 -2.88 -7.34
C PHE A 16 2.68 -1.48 -7.41
N ALA A 17 2.18 -0.50 -6.66
CA ALA A 17 2.71 0.85 -6.69
C ALA A 17 4.18 0.89 -6.23
N HIS A 18 4.59 -0.04 -5.36
CA HIS A 18 5.98 -0.16 -4.90
C HIS A 18 6.91 -0.78 -5.95
N THR A 19 6.37 -1.29 -7.05
CA THR A 19 7.19 -1.71 -8.22
C THR A 19 7.61 -0.54 -9.08
N LEU A 20 6.99 0.62 -8.91
CA LEU A 20 7.20 1.78 -9.76
C LEU A 20 8.40 2.61 -9.29
N ASP A 21 9.04 3.31 -10.21
CA ASP A 21 10.13 4.24 -9.88
C ASP A 21 9.65 5.32 -8.89
N GLU A 22 10.43 5.57 -7.84
CA GLU A 22 10.04 6.50 -6.78
C GLU A 22 9.96 7.96 -7.25
N ALA A 23 10.70 8.32 -8.30
CA ALA A 23 10.75 9.69 -8.79
C ALA A 23 9.42 10.10 -9.44
N THR A 24 8.88 9.26 -10.31
CA THR A 24 7.74 9.58 -11.15
C THR A 24 6.59 8.59 -11.07
N GLY A 25 6.82 7.35 -10.64
CA GLY A 25 5.79 6.32 -10.59
C GLY A 25 5.29 5.89 -11.97
N ARG A 26 6.17 5.86 -12.98
CA ARG A 26 5.80 5.65 -14.39
C ARG A 26 6.41 4.40 -15.00
N THR A 27 7.51 3.91 -14.44
CA THR A 27 8.27 2.77 -14.94
C THR A 27 8.29 1.71 -13.87
N VAL A 28 8.04 0.45 -14.23
CA VAL A 28 8.32 -0.69 -13.34
C VAL A 28 9.84 -0.77 -13.19
N ALA A 29 10.33 -0.46 -11.99
CA ALA A 29 11.73 -0.40 -11.63
C ALA A 29 12.13 -1.49 -10.62
N PHE A 30 11.15 -2.08 -9.92
CA PHE A 30 11.37 -3.11 -8.91
C PHE A 30 10.48 -4.34 -9.15
N ASP A 31 10.93 -5.50 -8.69
CA ASP A 31 10.24 -6.77 -8.89
C ASP A 31 9.06 -6.93 -7.93
N TYR A 32 7.86 -7.18 -8.47
CA TYR A 32 6.65 -7.44 -7.65
C TYR A 32 6.77 -8.71 -6.77
N PHE A 33 7.65 -9.63 -7.16
CA PHE A 33 7.84 -10.92 -6.49
C PHE A 33 9.08 -10.96 -5.60
N ASP A 34 9.77 -9.84 -5.42
CA ASP A 34 10.83 -9.77 -4.42
C ASP A 34 10.23 -9.79 -3.01
N GLU A 35 10.64 -10.76 -2.21
CA GLU A 35 10.18 -10.95 -0.82
C GLU A 35 11.30 -10.67 0.19
N GLY A 36 12.43 -10.15 -0.29
CA GLY A 36 13.57 -9.76 0.54
C GLY A 36 13.29 -8.53 1.41
N PRO A 37 14.13 -8.29 2.44
CA PRO A 37 14.04 -7.09 3.24
C PRO A 37 14.42 -5.85 2.44
N LEU A 38 13.55 -4.84 2.42
CA LEU A 38 13.90 -3.48 2.04
C LEU A 38 14.56 -2.80 3.24
N VAL A 39 15.83 -2.42 3.12
CA VAL A 39 16.57 -1.76 4.19
C VAL A 39 16.86 -0.31 3.80
N SER A 40 16.36 0.64 4.58
CA SER A 40 16.68 2.07 4.45
C SER A 40 17.32 2.60 5.72
N THR A 41 18.05 3.71 5.64
CA THR A 41 18.64 4.37 6.81
C THR A 41 18.44 5.88 6.68
N ASP A 42 17.42 6.39 7.36
CA ASP A 42 16.94 7.76 7.23
C ASP A 42 16.63 8.35 8.60
N SER A 43 16.97 9.63 8.80
CA SER A 43 16.58 10.38 10.00
C SER A 43 15.25 11.11 9.79
N GLY A 44 14.60 11.50 10.89
CA GLY A 44 13.34 12.23 10.86
C GLY A 44 12.12 11.33 10.97
N SER A 45 10.95 11.91 10.75
CA SER A 45 9.67 11.21 10.77
C SER A 45 8.74 11.78 9.69
N TYR A 46 7.62 11.10 9.45
CA TYR A 46 6.58 11.64 8.56
C TYR A 46 6.01 12.98 9.05
N ALA A 47 6.04 13.25 10.36
CA ALA A 47 5.54 14.48 10.96
C ALA A 47 6.56 15.64 10.92
N ASP A 48 7.85 15.30 11.00
CA ASP A 48 8.96 16.24 10.86
C ASP A 48 10.16 15.50 10.26
N ARG A 49 10.44 15.77 8.98
CA ARG A 49 11.53 15.15 8.23
C ARG A 49 12.92 15.54 8.72
N ALA A 50 13.04 16.63 9.49
CA ALA A 50 14.29 17.10 10.06
C ALA A 50 14.47 16.69 11.54
N ALA A 51 13.53 15.95 12.12
CA ALA A 51 13.60 15.54 13.51
C ALA A 51 14.86 14.70 13.79
N ALA A 52 15.52 14.99 14.93
CA ALA A 52 16.65 14.21 15.38
C ALA A 52 16.18 12.86 15.94
N THR A 53 16.29 11.81 15.14
CA THR A 53 15.97 10.42 15.50
C THR A 53 17.23 9.59 15.70
N ARG A 54 17.16 8.56 16.54
CA ARG A 54 18.31 7.70 16.89
C ARG A 54 18.29 6.31 16.26
N GLN A 55 17.11 5.74 16.05
CA GLN A 55 16.93 4.42 15.42
C GLN A 55 16.47 4.64 13.98
N ASN A 56 17.44 4.80 13.08
CA ASN A 56 17.20 5.30 11.71
C ASN A 56 17.19 4.19 10.67
N THR A 57 17.65 2.99 11.02
CA THR A 57 17.57 1.84 10.13
C THR A 57 16.17 1.25 10.17
N THR A 58 15.51 1.24 9.03
CA THR A 58 14.21 0.63 8.83
C THR A 58 14.38 -0.62 7.97
N VAL A 59 13.77 -1.73 8.41
CA VAL A 59 13.68 -2.96 7.62
C VAL A 59 12.21 -3.22 7.35
N GLN A 60 11.83 -3.21 6.07
CA GLN A 60 10.47 -3.41 5.59
C GLN A 60 10.39 -4.70 4.77
N TYR A 61 9.20 -5.28 4.74
CA TYR A 61 8.89 -6.44 3.92
C TYR A 61 7.62 -6.13 3.16
N GLU A 62 7.69 -6.28 1.85
CA GLU A 62 6.53 -6.13 1.00
C GLU A 62 5.70 -7.40 1.02
N HIS A 63 4.38 -7.23 1.12
CA HIS A 63 3.45 -8.33 1.04
C HIS A 63 2.57 -8.17 -0.19
N ARG A 64 2.71 -9.14 -1.10
CA ARG A 64 1.89 -9.21 -2.31
C ARG A 64 0.41 -9.27 -1.93
N LEU A 65 -0.42 -8.71 -2.81
CA LEU A 65 -1.87 -8.62 -2.58
C LEU A 65 -2.48 -10.02 -2.38
N GLY A 66 -2.07 -10.98 -3.21
CA GLY A 66 -2.49 -12.37 -3.09
C GLY A 66 -2.13 -12.98 -1.73
N SER A 67 -0.93 -12.72 -1.22
CA SER A 67 -0.50 -13.24 0.10
C SER A 67 -1.38 -12.70 1.22
N VAL A 68 -1.72 -11.41 1.20
CA VAL A 68 -2.62 -10.78 2.19
C VAL A 68 -4.02 -11.37 2.11
N ILE A 69 -4.60 -11.47 0.92
CA ILE A 69 -5.96 -12.01 0.72
C ILE A 69 -6.02 -13.47 1.17
N SER A 70 -5.05 -14.29 0.74
CA SER A 70 -4.98 -15.70 1.12
C SER A 70 -4.79 -15.89 2.62
N ALA A 71 -4.00 -15.04 3.29
CA ALA A 71 -3.83 -15.10 4.75
C ALA A 71 -5.13 -14.75 5.48
N ILE A 72 -5.86 -13.73 5.03
CA ILE A 72 -7.16 -13.35 5.60
C ILE A 72 -8.19 -14.48 5.44
N ALA A 73 -8.26 -15.08 4.24
CA ALA A 73 -9.12 -16.23 3.99
C ALA A 73 -8.71 -17.46 4.83
N GLY A 74 -7.41 -17.74 4.92
CA GLY A 74 -6.86 -18.83 5.74
C GLY A 74 -7.11 -18.66 7.24
N ALA A 75 -7.28 -17.42 7.71
CA ALA A 75 -7.71 -17.12 9.08
C ALA A 75 -9.21 -17.36 9.33
N GLY A 76 -9.94 -17.88 8.35
CA GLY A 76 -11.37 -18.20 8.45
C GLY A 76 -12.30 -16.99 8.28
N LEU A 77 -11.79 -15.87 7.74
CA LEU A 77 -12.61 -14.72 7.41
C LEU A 77 -13.14 -14.84 5.97
N ARG A 78 -14.42 -14.55 5.78
CA ARG A 78 -15.03 -14.50 4.45
C ARG A 78 -14.76 -13.12 3.85
N ILE A 79 -14.02 -13.08 2.73
CA ILE A 79 -13.86 -11.86 1.95
C ILE A 79 -15.24 -11.44 1.41
N GLU A 80 -15.63 -10.20 1.69
CA GLU A 80 -16.86 -9.61 1.17
C GLU A 80 -16.60 -8.84 -0.11
N PHE A 81 -15.52 -8.05 -0.13
CA PHE A 81 -15.07 -7.35 -1.31
C PHE A 81 -13.57 -7.05 -1.23
N LEU A 82 -13.01 -6.79 -2.40
CA LEU A 82 -11.72 -6.19 -2.64
C LEU A 82 -11.93 -5.14 -3.75
N HIS A 83 -11.51 -3.91 -3.50
CA HIS A 83 -11.50 -2.85 -4.49
C HIS A 83 -10.07 -2.34 -4.66
N GLU A 84 -9.65 -2.17 -5.91
CA GLU A 84 -8.42 -1.49 -6.26
C GLU A 84 -8.74 -0.06 -6.70
N HIS A 85 -7.87 0.88 -6.33
CA HIS A 85 -8.06 2.30 -6.54
C HIS A 85 -6.89 2.88 -7.33
N GLU A 86 -7.21 3.63 -8.38
CA GLU A 86 -6.23 4.39 -9.18
C GLU A 86 -5.84 5.74 -8.56
N ILE A 87 -6.16 5.92 -7.28
CA ILE A 87 -5.87 7.11 -6.49
C ILE A 87 -5.10 6.75 -5.23
N THR A 88 -4.35 7.72 -4.71
CA THR A 88 -3.73 7.66 -3.37
C THR A 88 -4.02 8.94 -2.59
N LEU A 89 -3.91 8.89 -1.27
CA LEU A 89 -4.19 10.04 -0.39
C LEU A 89 -2.95 10.92 -0.16
N PHE A 90 -1.80 10.51 -0.66
CA PHE A 90 -0.52 11.19 -0.47
C PHE A 90 0.15 11.49 -1.81
N GLN A 91 1.03 12.50 -1.85
CA GLN A 91 1.88 12.77 -3.00
C GLN A 91 3.00 11.71 -3.08
N GLN A 92 2.63 10.47 -3.41
CA GLN A 92 3.54 9.32 -3.41
C GLN A 92 4.66 9.46 -4.46
N PHE A 93 4.34 9.99 -5.64
CA PHE A 93 5.30 10.28 -6.69
C PHE A 93 5.19 11.74 -7.12
N ALA A 94 6.31 12.34 -7.57
CA ALA A 94 6.30 13.74 -8.00
C ALA A 94 5.42 13.98 -9.24
N SER A 95 5.12 12.94 -10.02
CA SER A 95 4.29 13.07 -11.23
C SER A 95 2.78 13.07 -10.95
N LEU A 96 2.34 12.66 -9.76
CA LEU A 96 0.91 12.60 -9.46
C LEU A 96 0.31 14.01 -9.39
N VAL A 97 -0.91 14.14 -9.90
CA VAL A 97 -1.71 15.36 -9.86
C VAL A 97 -2.84 15.23 -8.86
N ARG A 98 -3.11 16.30 -8.12
CA ARG A 98 -4.21 16.34 -7.13
C ARG A 98 -5.55 16.52 -7.85
N GLY A 99 -6.45 15.56 -7.65
CA GLY A 99 -7.86 15.63 -8.04
C GLY A 99 -8.80 15.89 -6.85
N PRO A 100 -10.13 15.80 -7.06
CA PRO A 100 -11.12 16.07 -6.01
C PRO A 100 -11.14 15.04 -4.87
N ASP A 101 -10.67 13.82 -5.14
CA ASP A 101 -10.76 12.63 -4.28
C ASP A 101 -9.40 12.02 -3.92
N GLY A 102 -8.30 12.60 -4.42
CA GLY A 102 -6.94 12.13 -4.13
C GLY A 102 -5.94 12.49 -5.22
N PHE A 103 -4.74 11.93 -5.14
CA PHE A 103 -3.68 12.05 -6.14
C PHE A 103 -3.75 10.90 -7.13
N ARG A 104 -3.49 11.17 -8.41
CA ARG A 104 -3.48 10.18 -9.50
C ARG A 104 -2.48 10.52 -10.58
N LEU A 105 -2.18 9.56 -11.46
CA LEU A 105 -1.37 9.84 -12.65
C LEU A 105 -2.05 10.89 -13.55
N PRO A 106 -1.28 11.76 -14.23
CA PRO A 106 -1.85 12.79 -15.10
C PRO A 106 -2.68 12.19 -16.23
N ALA A 107 -3.63 12.98 -16.75
CA ALA A 107 -4.41 12.57 -17.92
C ALA A 107 -3.49 12.18 -19.10
N GLY A 108 -3.88 11.14 -19.84
CA GLY A 108 -3.09 10.59 -20.94
C GLY A 108 -2.04 9.54 -20.52
N HIS A 109 -1.87 9.28 -19.22
CA HIS A 109 -1.06 8.18 -18.71
C HIS A 109 -1.92 6.95 -18.38
N GLN A 110 -1.30 5.77 -18.44
CA GLN A 110 -1.97 4.53 -18.06
C GLN A 110 -2.23 4.51 -16.55
N ARG A 111 -3.45 4.12 -16.20
CA ARG A 111 -3.88 4.03 -14.80
C ARG A 111 -3.36 2.73 -14.20
N VAL A 112 -2.94 2.81 -12.95
CA VAL A 112 -2.37 1.70 -12.18
C VAL A 112 -2.98 1.67 -10.79
N PRO A 113 -3.03 0.51 -10.12
CA PRO A 113 -3.54 0.45 -8.76
C PRO A 113 -2.53 1.10 -7.81
N LEU A 114 -2.99 2.10 -7.06
CA LEU A 114 -2.22 2.85 -6.07
C LEU A 114 -2.63 2.53 -4.64
N MET A 115 -3.90 2.20 -4.41
CA MET A 115 -4.42 1.73 -3.13
C MET A 115 -5.39 0.56 -3.33
N TYR A 116 -5.70 -0.17 -2.27
CA TYR A 116 -6.82 -1.09 -2.25
C TYR A 116 -7.62 -0.95 -0.96
N SER A 117 -8.87 -1.37 -1.00
CA SER A 117 -9.68 -1.58 0.19
C SER A 117 -10.29 -2.98 0.20
N LEU A 118 -10.35 -3.58 1.38
CA LEU A 118 -10.86 -4.92 1.58
C LEU A 118 -11.74 -4.96 2.82
N ARG A 119 -12.85 -5.69 2.73
CA ARG A 119 -13.64 -6.08 3.90
C ARG A 119 -13.76 -7.58 3.97
N ALA A 120 -13.59 -8.11 5.18
CA ALA A 120 -13.80 -9.52 5.46
C ALA A 120 -14.53 -9.70 6.79
N SER A 121 -15.50 -10.61 6.83
CA SER A 121 -16.34 -10.87 8.01
C SER A 121 -16.00 -12.19 8.67
N LYS A 122 -16.06 -12.25 9.99
CA LYS A 122 -16.10 -13.51 10.74
C LYS A 122 -17.55 -13.94 10.89
N SER A 123 -17.82 -15.21 10.57
CA SER A 123 -19.13 -15.81 10.82
C SER A 123 -19.55 -15.67 12.28
N ARG A 124 -20.85 -15.68 12.53
CA ARG A 124 -21.39 -15.73 13.88
C ARG A 124 -21.11 -17.09 14.52
#